data_AF-A0A0K0DPE6-F1
#
_entry.id   AF-A0A0K0DPE6-F1
#
_cell.length_a   1.000
_cell.length_b   1.000
_cell.length_c   1.000
_cell.angle_alpha   90.00
_cell.angle_beta   90.00
_cell.angle_gamma   90.00
#
_symmetry.space_group_name_H-M   'P 1'
#
loop_
_entity.id
_entity.type
_entity.pdbx_description
1 polymer ?
#
loop_
_entity_poly.entity_id
_entity_poly.type
_entity_poly.pdbx_seq_one_letter_code
_entity_poly.pdbx_strand_id
1 'polypeptide(L)'
;LFFKVREQSARPECLVANRVLPNPVLRPDWTISTDGVPISAGAAKLLVDTRSIIHRQFSLPVPGSSIRLVYDSTRASASKSTLVMGLIGDELDRDVRLVHVVVDIAGRTFKKRLIPRENLTYVWSWDKLNVYRQSDHGMVAANVRIGYEYRGCTRTSEIAWISRRVHMEGARARRLEGGAWSVDIHHYLDVINGVLEMGNGGRRFIANNVPNMELLVGTGKRRRLDCENCNGIASEVTVFMSNMSALFRPSTLAHGLDGSLFIGDHNFVRRLKPNGQILSVLSLSLPDTTYPYYLAVSPIDGSLAISLPLHKQIWKITSHSPTDPASNHEVLAGDGTACPSAADACGDGGPAIDAQLFFPKGLAYDAEGDLYVTDGRRLRVIDVSGNIRSIGDSSYDHVPSCDRTVFPLTRLQLHWPTSLSVHLPTGYVFVLDSNVVYQIDRQQDMAEILQFIDKPSSRSGA
;
A
#
# COMPACT_ATOMS: atom_id res chain seq x y z
N LEU A 1 -8.67 15.60 -54.38
CA LEU A 1 -7.69 15.46 -53.26
C LEU A 1 -7.33 16.85 -52.77
N PHE A 2 -7.96 17.32 -51.70
CA PHE A 2 -7.57 18.55 -51.01
C PHE A 2 -6.88 18.15 -49.71
N PHE A 3 -5.54 18.27 -49.67
CA PHE A 3 -4.78 18.09 -48.44
C PHE A 3 -4.80 19.41 -47.67
N LYS A 4 -5.41 19.39 -46.48
CA LYS A 4 -5.35 20.48 -45.51
C LYS A 4 -4.04 20.33 -44.73
N VAL A 5 -3.04 21.14 -45.08
CA VAL A 5 -1.83 21.30 -44.27
C VAL A 5 -2.28 21.89 -42.92
N ARG A 6 -2.24 21.07 -41.86
CA ARG A 6 -2.32 21.57 -40.49
C ARG A 6 -0.93 22.10 -40.15
N GLU A 7 -0.78 23.42 -40.17
CA GLU A 7 0.24 24.08 -39.35
C GLU A 7 -0.02 23.67 -37.90
N GLN A 8 0.75 22.72 -37.39
CA GLN A 8 0.88 22.51 -35.96
C GLN A 8 1.74 23.67 -35.44
N SER A 9 1.10 24.75 -35.01
CA SER A 9 1.76 25.67 -34.09
C SER A 9 2.26 24.82 -32.91
N ALA A 10 3.58 24.79 -32.70
CA ALA A 10 4.18 24.09 -31.57
C ALA A 10 3.50 24.56 -30.29
N ARG A 11 2.75 23.66 -29.66
CA ARG A 11 2.00 23.95 -28.43
C ARG A 11 3.02 24.24 -27.33
N PRO A 12 2.80 25.25 -26.47
CA PRO A 12 3.67 25.44 -25.31
C PRO A 12 3.69 24.15 -24.49
N GLU A 13 4.90 23.67 -24.19
CA GLU A 13 5.09 22.43 -23.43
C GLU A 13 4.42 22.54 -22.06
N CYS A 14 3.58 21.56 -21.74
CA CYS A 14 2.95 21.45 -20.44
C CYS A 14 4.00 20.95 -19.42
N LEU A 15 4.75 21.88 -18.82
CA LEU A 15 5.83 21.57 -17.87
C LEU A 15 5.33 21.47 -16.43
N VAL A 16 4.40 20.54 -16.17
CA VAL A 16 3.97 20.21 -14.79
C VAL A 16 5.15 19.73 -13.94
N ALA A 17 6.08 19.02 -14.56
CA ALA A 17 7.29 18.45 -13.96
C ALA A 17 8.19 19.45 -13.19
N ASN A 18 8.15 20.75 -13.54
CA ASN A 18 8.98 21.75 -12.89
C ASN A 18 8.27 22.50 -11.75
N ARG A 19 6.99 22.22 -11.50
CA ARG A 19 6.17 22.94 -10.52
C ARG A 19 6.16 22.24 -9.16
N VAL A 20 6.04 23.03 -8.11
CA VAL A 20 5.83 22.51 -6.75
C VAL A 20 4.34 22.23 -6.59
N LEU A 21 3.99 20.97 -6.39
CA LEU A 21 2.59 20.61 -6.15
C LEU A 21 2.18 20.99 -4.73
N PRO A 22 0.95 21.51 -4.52
CA PRO A 22 0.45 21.76 -3.17
C PRO A 22 0.39 20.46 -2.37
N ASN A 23 0.61 20.53 -1.05
CA ASN A 23 0.48 19.38 -0.16
C ASN A 23 -0.91 19.37 0.51
N PRO A 24 -1.88 18.58 0.00
CA PRO A 24 -3.22 18.58 0.54
C PRO A 24 -3.29 17.89 1.90
N VAL A 25 -4.10 18.45 2.80
CA VAL A 25 -4.33 17.91 4.14
C VAL A 25 -5.74 17.35 4.23
N LEU A 26 -5.86 16.06 4.54
CA LEU A 26 -7.15 15.36 4.66
C LEU A 26 -7.44 15.06 6.13
N ARG A 27 -8.60 15.51 6.62
CA ARG A 27 -9.05 15.30 8.00
C ARG A 27 -10.45 14.69 8.02
N PRO A 28 -10.58 13.36 8.19
CA PRO A 28 -11.88 12.74 8.43
C PRO A 28 -12.41 13.14 9.82
N ASP A 29 -13.71 12.95 10.03
CA ASP A 29 -14.32 13.15 11.35
C ASP A 29 -13.64 12.33 12.46
N TRP A 30 -13.63 12.88 13.67
CA TRP A 30 -13.02 12.27 14.84
C TRP A 30 -13.71 10.95 15.19
N THR A 31 -12.97 9.85 15.17
CA THR A 31 -13.42 8.57 15.68
C THR A 31 -12.93 8.38 17.11
N ILE A 32 -13.84 8.44 18.08
CA ILE A 32 -13.47 8.19 19.48
C ILE A 32 -13.87 6.76 19.83
N SER A 33 -12.87 5.92 20.11
CA SER A 33 -13.08 4.65 20.80
C SER A 33 -13.41 4.97 22.26
N THR A 34 -14.63 4.67 22.70
CA THR A 34 -15.10 4.97 24.06
C THR A 34 -15.81 3.76 24.64
N ASP A 35 -15.71 3.61 25.95
CA ASP A 35 -16.46 2.60 26.73
C ASP A 35 -17.92 2.99 26.96
N GLY A 36 -18.38 3.98 26.20
CA GLY A 36 -19.57 4.75 26.46
C GLY A 36 -19.26 5.98 27.31
N VAL A 37 -20.30 6.76 27.56
CA VAL A 37 -20.18 7.97 28.38
C VAL A 37 -20.78 7.66 29.77
N PRO A 38 -20.08 7.94 30.88
CA PRO A 38 -20.69 7.88 32.21
C PRO A 38 -21.79 8.95 32.28
N ILE A 39 -23.06 8.55 32.35
CA ILE A 39 -24.20 9.50 32.29
C ILE A 39 -25.08 9.32 33.53
N SER A 40 -25.16 10.37 34.35
CA SER A 40 -26.17 10.53 35.41
C SER A 40 -27.58 10.59 34.81
N ALA A 41 -28.59 10.07 35.51
CA ALA A 41 -29.96 10.06 35.02
C ALA A 41 -30.47 11.50 34.76
N GLY A 42 -31.08 11.75 33.59
CA GLY A 42 -31.82 12.99 33.31
C GLY A 42 -31.13 14.07 32.48
N ALA A 43 -29.95 13.84 31.88
CA ALA A 43 -29.28 14.84 31.03
C ALA A 43 -28.99 14.34 29.60
N ALA A 44 -29.20 15.19 28.60
CA ALA A 44 -28.58 15.04 27.28
C ALA A 44 -27.11 15.43 27.38
N LYS A 45 -26.20 14.62 26.84
CA LYS A 45 -24.80 15.01 26.68
C LYS A 45 -24.51 15.28 25.22
N LEU A 46 -24.00 16.47 24.94
CA LEU A 46 -23.43 16.83 23.66
C LEU A 46 -21.96 16.40 23.67
N LEU A 47 -21.59 15.50 22.77
CA LEU A 47 -20.19 15.23 22.46
C LEU A 47 -19.78 16.18 21.35
N VAL A 48 -19.03 17.21 21.73
CA VAL A 48 -18.63 18.30 20.82
C VAL A 48 -17.70 17.78 19.72
N ASP A 49 -16.76 16.91 20.09
CA ASP A 49 -15.73 16.39 19.16
C ASP A 49 -16.34 15.52 18.04
N THR A 50 -17.31 14.68 18.37
CA THR A 50 -18.03 13.82 17.41
C THR A 50 -19.29 14.49 16.85
N ARG A 51 -19.58 15.74 17.27
CA ARG A 51 -20.81 16.49 16.99
C ARG A 51 -22.07 15.64 17.17
N SER A 52 -22.03 14.73 18.14
CA SER A 52 -23.09 13.77 18.37
C SER A 52 -23.82 14.08 19.66
N ILE A 53 -25.12 13.86 19.63
CA ILE A 53 -25.98 13.89 20.80
C ILE A 53 -26.18 12.43 21.23
N ILE A 54 -25.73 12.12 22.45
CA ILE A 54 -26.08 10.88 23.14
C ILE A 54 -27.06 11.28 24.24
N HIS A 55 -28.27 10.74 24.16
CA HIS A 55 -29.35 11.11 25.06
C HIS A 55 -29.92 9.91 25.79
N ARG A 56 -29.89 9.96 27.14
CA ARG A 56 -30.47 8.94 28.03
C ARG A 56 -31.87 9.30 28.56
N GLN A 57 -32.45 10.46 28.23
CA GLN A 57 -33.73 10.90 28.84
C GLN A 57 -34.97 10.24 28.24
N PHE A 58 -34.77 9.25 27.37
CA PHE A 58 -35.77 8.24 27.04
C PHE A 58 -35.16 6.85 27.23
N SER A 59 -34.37 6.65 28.30
CA SER A 59 -34.52 5.39 29.00
C SER A 59 -35.93 5.40 29.54
N LEU A 60 -36.89 4.88 28.78
CA LEU A 60 -38.11 4.38 29.39
C LEU A 60 -37.59 3.31 30.34
N PRO A 61 -37.56 3.53 31.68
CA PRO A 61 -37.30 2.42 32.56
C PRO A 61 -38.39 1.43 32.21
N VAL A 62 -38.02 0.24 31.74
CA VAL A 62 -39.01 -0.81 31.57
C VAL A 62 -39.47 -1.10 33.00
N PRO A 63 -40.73 -0.78 33.37
CA PRO A 63 -41.15 -0.89 34.76
C PRO A 63 -40.89 -2.31 35.25
N GLY A 64 -40.15 -2.48 36.35
CA GLY A 64 -39.71 -3.78 36.84
C GLY A 64 -38.34 -4.27 36.33
N SER A 65 -37.58 -3.46 35.60
CA SER A 65 -36.23 -3.81 35.12
C SER A 65 -35.21 -2.68 35.30
N SER A 66 -33.93 -3.07 35.37
CA SER A 66 -32.77 -2.16 35.35
C SER A 66 -32.30 -1.78 33.93
N ILE A 67 -32.95 -2.35 32.91
CA ILE A 67 -32.69 -2.12 31.48
C ILE A 67 -33.08 -0.70 31.07
N ARG A 68 -32.28 -0.10 30.18
CA ARG A 68 -32.54 1.25 29.67
C ARG A 68 -32.43 1.31 28.15
N LEU A 69 -33.28 2.13 27.55
CA LEU A 69 -33.15 2.56 26.17
C LEU A 69 -32.19 3.76 26.06
N VAL A 70 -31.30 3.74 25.08
CA VAL A 70 -30.27 4.75 24.83
C VAL A 70 -30.41 5.25 23.41
N TYR A 71 -30.54 6.56 23.22
CA TYR A 71 -30.52 7.18 21.90
C TYR A 71 -29.14 7.69 21.55
N ASP A 72 -28.70 7.36 20.34
CA ASP A 72 -27.43 7.78 19.79
C ASP A 72 -27.63 8.30 18.36
N SER A 73 -27.55 9.61 18.19
CA SER A 73 -27.74 10.29 16.90
C SER A 73 -26.82 9.75 15.78
N THR A 74 -25.67 9.17 16.11
CA THR A 74 -24.75 8.59 15.11
C THR A 74 -25.28 7.29 14.48
N ARG A 75 -26.29 6.64 15.09
CA ARG A 75 -26.98 5.45 14.54
C ARG A 75 -28.10 5.80 13.56
N ALA A 76 -28.51 7.07 13.52
CA ALA A 76 -29.56 7.54 12.63
C ALA A 76 -29.12 7.52 11.16
N SER A 77 -30.06 7.36 10.22
CA SER A 77 -29.76 7.33 8.77
C SER A 77 -29.31 8.67 8.22
N ALA A 78 -29.65 9.75 8.91
CA ALA A 78 -29.19 11.08 8.56
C ALA A 78 -27.73 11.34 9.00
N SER A 79 -27.14 10.49 9.84
CA SER A 79 -25.75 10.64 10.27
C SER A 79 -24.81 10.35 9.11
N LYS A 80 -24.14 11.40 8.62
CA LYS A 80 -23.12 11.32 7.57
C LYS A 80 -21.73 11.34 8.20
N SER A 81 -20.77 10.78 7.48
CA SER A 81 -19.35 10.92 7.82
C SER A 81 -18.74 12.00 6.93
N THR A 82 -18.02 12.94 7.52
CA THR A 82 -17.46 14.08 6.79
C THR A 82 -15.94 14.01 6.69
N LEU A 83 -15.43 14.64 5.63
CA LEU A 83 -14.01 14.75 5.31
C LEU A 83 -13.71 16.18 4.94
N VAL A 84 -12.89 16.84 5.75
CA VAL A 84 -12.40 18.19 5.50
C VAL A 84 -11.07 18.08 4.74
N MET A 85 -11.02 18.71 3.58
CA MET A 85 -9.85 18.70 2.71
C MET A 85 -9.31 20.12 2.59
N GLY A 86 -8.08 20.35 3.06
CA GLY A 86 -7.30 21.53 2.71
C GLY A 86 -6.59 21.24 1.39
N LEU A 87 -6.98 21.92 0.31
CA LEU A 87 -6.50 21.63 -1.04
C LEU A 87 -5.37 22.57 -1.46
N ILE A 88 -5.48 23.86 -1.12
CA ILE A 88 -4.44 24.86 -1.39
C ILE A 88 -4.20 25.62 -0.08
N GLY A 89 -2.94 25.85 0.28
CA GLY A 89 -2.54 26.66 1.42
C GLY A 89 -2.55 28.16 1.12
N ASP A 90 -1.70 28.90 1.82
CA ASP A 90 -1.57 30.35 1.66
C ASP A 90 -0.90 30.73 0.33
N GLU A 91 -0.02 29.88 -0.21
CA GLU A 91 0.68 30.13 -1.48
C GLU A 91 -0.08 29.50 -2.66
N LEU A 92 -0.57 30.34 -3.57
CA LEU A 92 -1.27 29.91 -4.79
C LEU A 92 -0.40 30.10 -6.04
N ASP A 93 -0.10 29.01 -6.73
CA ASP A 93 0.41 29.07 -8.11
C ASP A 93 -0.70 29.61 -9.05
N ARG A 94 -0.45 30.79 -9.63
CA ARG A 94 -1.41 31.53 -10.47
C ARG A 94 -1.75 30.83 -11.78
N ASP A 95 -0.95 29.85 -12.19
CA ASP A 95 -1.22 29.05 -13.38
C ASP A 95 -2.16 27.90 -13.10
N VAL A 96 -2.44 27.56 -11.83
CA VAL A 96 -3.50 26.61 -11.51
C VAL A 96 -4.82 27.20 -12.02
N ARG A 97 -5.49 26.47 -12.91
CA ARG A 97 -6.75 26.84 -13.54
C ARG A 97 -7.93 26.19 -12.82
N LEU A 98 -7.82 24.89 -12.52
CA LEU A 98 -8.87 24.11 -11.86
C LEU A 98 -8.26 23.13 -10.86
N VAL A 99 -8.98 22.92 -9.77
CA VAL A 99 -8.71 21.84 -8.82
C VAL A 99 -9.79 20.78 -8.96
N HIS A 100 -9.39 19.55 -9.24
CA HIS A 100 -10.24 18.39 -9.37
C HIS A 100 -10.16 17.56 -8.08
N VAL A 101 -11.29 17.18 -7.51
CA VAL A 101 -11.36 16.29 -6.36
C VAL A 101 -12.14 15.05 -6.77
N VAL A 102 -11.53 13.88 -6.61
CA VAL A 102 -12.18 12.59 -6.81
C VAL A 102 -12.10 11.78 -5.53
N VAL A 103 -13.23 11.31 -5.04
CA VAL A 103 -13.32 10.45 -3.85
C VAL A 103 -13.91 9.11 -4.26
N ASP A 104 -13.14 8.05 -4.10
CA ASP A 104 -13.53 6.67 -4.37
C ASP A 104 -13.71 5.93 -3.03
N ILE A 105 -14.94 5.52 -2.71
CA ILE A 105 -15.31 4.89 -1.43
C ILE A 105 -16.48 3.92 -1.61
N ALA A 106 -16.40 2.73 -1.03
CA ALA A 106 -17.46 1.71 -1.06
C ALA A 106 -18.02 1.43 -2.48
N GLY A 107 -17.14 1.43 -3.49
CA GLY A 107 -17.48 1.23 -4.90
C GLY A 107 -18.14 2.43 -5.60
N ARG A 108 -18.25 3.59 -4.94
CA ARG A 108 -18.80 4.84 -5.52
C ARG A 108 -17.69 5.85 -5.78
N THR A 109 -17.78 6.53 -6.92
CA THR A 109 -16.87 7.60 -7.31
C THR A 109 -17.59 8.94 -7.29
N PHE A 110 -17.05 9.91 -6.54
CA PHE A 110 -17.55 11.27 -6.48
C PHE A 110 -16.54 12.22 -7.12
N LYS A 111 -16.99 13.09 -8.04
CA LYS A 111 -16.11 14.04 -8.73
C LYS A 111 -16.59 15.48 -8.49
N LYS A 112 -15.68 16.37 -8.13
CA LYS A 112 -15.93 17.80 -7.96
C LYS A 112 -14.84 18.62 -8.64
N ARG A 113 -15.24 19.72 -9.28
CA ARG A 113 -14.32 20.73 -9.83
C ARG A 113 -14.47 22.02 -9.03
N LEU A 114 -13.34 22.62 -8.69
CA LEU A 114 -13.24 23.81 -7.85
C LEU A 114 -12.37 24.85 -8.54
N ILE A 115 -12.70 26.12 -8.29
CA ILE A 115 -11.92 27.26 -8.74
C ILE A 115 -10.82 27.51 -7.70
N PRO A 116 -9.55 27.62 -8.11
CA PRO A 116 -8.43 27.81 -7.19
C PRO A 116 -8.52 29.16 -6.48
N ARG A 117 -8.23 29.15 -5.18
CA ARG A 117 -8.11 30.31 -4.28
C ARG A 117 -7.11 29.97 -3.18
N GLU A 118 -6.52 30.99 -2.56
CA GLU A 118 -5.73 30.82 -1.34
C GLU A 118 -6.62 30.21 -0.24
N ASN A 119 -6.05 29.32 0.57
CA ASN A 119 -6.76 28.59 1.63
C ASN A 119 -8.01 27.84 1.14
N LEU A 120 -7.95 27.28 -0.08
CA LEU A 120 -9.07 26.51 -0.64
C LEU A 120 -9.31 25.26 0.20
N THR A 121 -10.47 25.21 0.85
CA THR A 121 -10.96 24.06 1.62
C THR A 121 -12.23 23.50 0.98
N TYR A 122 -12.40 22.18 1.07
CA TYR A 122 -13.60 21.48 0.62
C TYR A 122 -14.04 20.46 1.65
N VAL A 123 -15.32 20.52 2.02
CA VAL A 123 -15.94 19.55 2.94
C VAL A 123 -16.79 18.61 2.12
N TRP A 124 -16.47 17.33 2.19
CA TRP A 124 -17.23 16.26 1.56
C TRP A 124 -17.94 15.41 2.63
N SER A 125 -19.12 14.90 2.31
CA SER A 125 -19.91 14.07 3.24
C SER A 125 -20.37 12.78 2.57
N TRP A 126 -20.24 11.67 3.26
CA TRP A 126 -20.69 10.35 2.86
C TRP A 126 -21.95 9.93 3.61
N ASP A 127 -22.89 9.33 2.90
CA ASP A 127 -24.14 8.77 3.42
C ASP A 127 -23.97 7.37 4.05
N LYS A 128 -22.74 6.84 4.13
CA LYS A 128 -22.41 5.52 4.68
C LYS A 128 -22.98 4.35 3.85
N LEU A 129 -23.32 4.60 2.58
CA LEU A 129 -23.86 3.61 1.66
C LEU A 129 -22.86 3.23 0.56
N ASN A 130 -22.83 1.94 0.23
CA ASN A 130 -22.09 1.38 -0.90
C ASN A 130 -22.83 1.60 -2.24
N VAL A 131 -22.22 1.17 -3.35
CA VAL A 131 -22.77 1.30 -4.72
C VAL A 131 -24.15 0.64 -4.89
N TYR A 132 -24.45 -0.39 -4.10
CA TYR A 132 -25.73 -1.11 -4.10
C TYR A 132 -26.77 -0.49 -3.16
N ARG A 133 -26.50 0.71 -2.62
CA ARG A 133 -27.33 1.40 -1.61
C ARG A 133 -27.53 0.61 -0.31
N GLN A 134 -26.58 -0.26 0.02
CA GLN A 134 -26.55 -0.95 1.31
C GLN A 134 -25.61 -0.22 2.27
N SER A 135 -25.91 -0.27 3.56
CA SER A 135 -25.06 0.28 4.60
C SER A 135 -23.71 -0.43 4.63
N ASP A 136 -22.64 0.35 4.60
CA ASP A 136 -21.28 -0.16 4.77
C ASP A 136 -20.81 0.13 6.21
N HIS A 137 -20.17 -0.83 6.86
CA HIS A 137 -19.96 -0.84 8.32
C HIS A 137 -18.47 -0.70 8.68
N GLY A 138 -18.17 -0.44 9.96
CA GLY A 138 -16.78 -0.37 10.42
C GLY A 138 -16.03 0.91 10.04
N MET A 139 -14.74 0.76 9.69
CA MET A 139 -13.89 1.83 9.16
C MET A 139 -13.63 1.57 7.69
N VAL A 140 -14.18 2.42 6.82
CA VAL A 140 -14.16 2.22 5.37
C VAL A 140 -13.08 3.08 4.75
N ALA A 141 -12.15 2.46 4.02
CA ALA A 141 -11.09 3.16 3.33
C ALA A 141 -11.64 3.95 2.11
N ALA A 142 -11.27 5.23 2.02
CA ALA A 142 -11.56 6.12 0.91
C ALA A 142 -10.24 6.51 0.23
N ASN A 143 -10.20 6.37 -1.10
CA ASN A 143 -9.10 6.86 -1.92
C ASN A 143 -9.48 8.24 -2.44
N VAL A 144 -8.71 9.27 -2.07
CA VAL A 144 -8.95 10.66 -2.44
C VAL A 144 -7.86 11.09 -3.41
N ARG A 145 -8.26 11.51 -4.60
CA ARG A 145 -7.36 12.00 -5.65
C ARG A 145 -7.63 13.48 -5.90
N ILE A 146 -6.58 14.29 -5.82
CA ILE A 146 -6.64 15.73 -5.97
C ILE A 146 -5.79 16.10 -7.18
N GLY A 147 -6.42 16.61 -8.22
CA GLY A 147 -5.82 16.95 -9.50
C GLY A 147 -5.65 18.46 -9.66
N TYR A 148 -4.47 18.93 -10.03
CA TYR A 148 -4.22 20.34 -10.37
C TYR A 148 -4.06 20.48 -11.89
N GLU A 149 -4.99 21.20 -12.50
CA GLU A 149 -4.96 21.53 -13.93
C GLU A 149 -4.35 22.91 -14.11
N TYR A 150 -3.25 23.00 -14.87
CA TYR A 150 -2.54 24.24 -15.13
C TYR A 150 -2.91 24.88 -16.48
N ARG A 151 -2.76 26.20 -16.60
CA ARG A 151 -2.92 26.92 -17.87
C ARG A 151 -1.97 26.34 -18.92
N GLY A 152 -2.49 26.11 -20.14
CA GLY A 152 -1.74 25.48 -21.24
C GLY A 152 -1.85 23.95 -21.28
N CYS A 153 -2.14 23.30 -20.14
CA CYS A 153 -2.37 21.87 -20.01
C CYS A 153 -3.89 21.58 -20.12
N THR A 154 -4.32 20.94 -21.19
CA THR A 154 -5.76 20.72 -21.46
C THR A 154 -6.13 19.26 -21.64
N ARG A 155 -5.14 18.35 -21.67
CA ARG A 155 -5.43 16.91 -21.69
C ARG A 155 -5.62 16.42 -20.26
N THR A 156 -6.49 15.45 -20.08
CA THR A 156 -6.70 14.82 -18.76
C THR A 156 -5.45 14.08 -18.25
N SER A 157 -4.58 13.63 -19.16
CA SER A 157 -3.28 13.04 -18.85
C SER A 157 -2.24 14.06 -18.36
N GLU A 158 -2.51 15.36 -18.54
CA GLU A 158 -1.61 16.45 -18.14
C GLU A 158 -1.99 17.02 -16.75
N ILE A 159 -3.03 16.48 -16.10
CA ILE A 159 -3.44 16.90 -14.75
C ILE A 159 -2.52 16.22 -13.74
N ALA A 160 -1.90 17.00 -12.86
CA ALA A 160 -1.06 16.48 -11.79
C ALA A 160 -1.94 15.93 -10.66
N TRP A 161 -1.97 14.61 -10.45
CA TRP A 161 -2.79 14.01 -9.38
C TRP A 161 -1.95 13.64 -8.17
N ILE A 162 -2.46 14.02 -7.00
CA ILE A 162 -2.00 13.53 -5.71
C ILE A 162 -3.07 12.58 -5.17
N SER A 163 -2.67 11.36 -4.85
CA SER A 163 -3.54 10.36 -4.24
C SER A 163 -3.21 10.18 -2.76
N ARG A 164 -4.23 10.16 -1.91
CA ARG A 164 -4.12 9.91 -0.47
C ARG A 164 -5.24 8.97 -0.03
N ARG A 165 -4.94 8.10 0.94
CA ARG A 165 -5.90 7.17 1.51
C ARG A 165 -6.29 7.63 2.92
N VAL A 166 -7.58 7.65 3.20
CA VAL A 166 -8.13 8.00 4.53
C VAL A 166 -9.18 6.98 4.93
N HIS A 167 -9.42 6.81 6.22
CA HIS A 167 -10.49 5.94 6.71
C HIS A 167 -11.66 6.77 7.22
N MET A 168 -12.87 6.39 6.81
CA MET A 168 -14.13 7.06 7.14
C MET A 168 -14.97 6.15 8.02
N GLU A 169 -15.70 6.70 9.00
CA GLU A 169 -16.62 5.90 9.82
C GLU A 169 -17.81 5.40 8.98
N GLY A 170 -18.09 4.09 9.04
CA GLY A 170 -19.26 3.48 8.42
C GLY A 170 -20.54 3.62 9.24
N ALA A 171 -21.60 2.97 8.76
CA ALA A 171 -22.89 2.86 9.43
C ALA A 171 -22.79 2.05 10.74
N ARG A 172 -23.59 2.45 11.73
CA ARG A 172 -23.78 1.69 12.96
C ARG A 172 -24.91 0.69 12.79
N ALA A 173 -24.81 -0.45 13.47
CA ALA A 173 -25.83 -1.49 13.38
C ALA A 173 -27.15 -0.99 13.99
N ARG A 174 -28.26 -1.19 13.25
CA ARG A 174 -29.62 -0.94 13.75
C ARG A 174 -30.26 -2.26 14.10
N ARG A 175 -30.64 -2.44 15.37
CA ARG A 175 -31.18 -3.71 15.86
C ARG A 175 -32.56 -3.59 16.50
N LEU A 176 -32.97 -2.39 16.91
CA LEU A 176 -34.37 -2.10 17.22
C LEU A 176 -35.01 -1.48 15.98
N GLU A 177 -35.96 -2.19 15.37
CA GLU A 177 -36.72 -1.67 14.24
C GLU A 177 -37.41 -0.35 14.66
N GLY A 178 -37.11 0.74 13.95
CA GLY A 178 -37.80 2.02 14.13
C GLY A 178 -37.01 3.17 14.78
N GLY A 179 -35.74 3.00 15.18
CA GLY A 179 -34.99 4.20 15.59
C GLY A 179 -33.54 3.99 15.99
N ALA A 180 -32.84 5.11 16.19
CA ALA A 180 -31.45 5.18 16.64
C ALA A 180 -31.29 4.83 18.15
N TRP A 181 -32.06 3.84 18.60
CA TRP A 181 -32.17 3.37 19.97
C TRP A 181 -31.43 2.04 20.18
N SER A 182 -30.93 1.83 21.39
CA SER A 182 -30.39 0.54 21.85
C SER A 182 -30.73 0.27 23.30
N VAL A 183 -30.69 -1.00 23.68
CA VAL A 183 -30.74 -1.43 25.10
C VAL A 183 -29.34 -1.33 25.69
N ASP A 184 -29.17 -0.69 26.85
CA ASP A 184 -27.87 -0.38 27.45
C ASP A 184 -26.96 -1.59 27.68
N ILE A 185 -27.54 -2.74 28.02
CA ILE A 185 -26.84 -4.02 28.23
C ILE A 185 -26.69 -4.89 26.97
N HIS A 186 -27.28 -4.48 25.84
CA HIS A 186 -27.27 -5.26 24.60
C HIS A 186 -26.18 -4.75 23.65
N HIS A 187 -25.06 -5.46 23.60
CA HIS A 187 -23.91 -5.13 22.76
C HIS A 187 -23.92 -5.93 21.45
N TYR A 188 -23.26 -5.43 20.43
CA TYR A 188 -23.11 -6.06 19.13
C TYR A 188 -21.64 -6.07 18.71
N LEU A 189 -21.14 -7.23 18.31
CA LEU A 189 -19.80 -7.38 17.76
C LEU A 189 -19.91 -7.59 16.25
N ASP A 190 -19.43 -6.62 15.48
CA ASP A 190 -19.13 -6.79 14.07
C ASP A 190 -17.77 -7.48 13.95
N VAL A 191 -17.81 -8.80 13.75
CA VAL A 191 -16.61 -9.65 13.68
C VAL A 191 -15.80 -9.36 12.42
N ILE A 192 -16.46 -9.01 11.32
CA ILE A 192 -15.79 -8.77 10.02
C ILE A 192 -14.99 -7.47 10.09
N ASN A 193 -15.59 -6.42 10.65
CA ASN A 193 -14.94 -5.11 10.75
C ASN A 193 -14.19 -4.91 12.08
N GLY A 194 -14.23 -5.88 13.00
CA GLY A 194 -13.59 -5.81 14.31
C GLY A 194 -14.10 -4.65 15.16
N VAL A 195 -15.42 -4.42 15.19
CA VAL A 195 -16.03 -3.30 15.95
C VAL A 195 -17.02 -3.81 16.98
N LEU A 196 -16.76 -3.48 18.25
CA LEU A 196 -17.72 -3.70 19.34
C LEU A 196 -18.57 -2.44 19.51
N GLU A 197 -19.84 -2.55 19.18
CA GLU A 197 -20.86 -1.51 19.39
C GLU A 197 -21.62 -1.81 20.68
N MET A 198 -21.46 -0.97 21.68
CA MET A 198 -22.07 -1.19 22.99
C MET A 198 -23.48 -0.57 23.04
N GLY A 199 -24.41 -1.27 23.70
CA GLY A 199 -25.76 -0.79 23.93
C GLY A 199 -25.86 0.54 24.68
N ASN A 200 -24.85 0.87 25.49
CA ASN A 200 -24.72 2.12 26.22
C ASN A 200 -24.26 3.33 25.38
N GLY A 201 -24.11 3.17 24.06
CA GLY A 201 -23.62 4.20 23.14
C GLY A 201 -22.10 4.18 22.90
N GLY A 202 -21.38 3.35 23.66
CA GLY A 202 -19.95 3.16 23.48
C GLY A 202 -19.59 2.38 22.21
N ARG A 203 -18.34 2.52 21.77
CA ARG A 203 -17.81 1.86 20.58
C ARG A 203 -16.32 1.59 20.75
N ARG A 204 -15.89 0.36 20.48
CA ARG A 204 -14.46 0.00 20.43
C ARG A 204 -14.12 -0.57 19.07
N PHE A 205 -13.07 -0.02 18.45
CA PHE A 205 -12.48 -0.56 17.24
C PHE A 205 -11.37 -1.51 17.64
N ILE A 206 -11.68 -2.80 17.72
CA ILE A 206 -10.74 -3.85 18.14
C ILE A 206 -9.60 -3.96 17.13
N ALA A 207 -9.90 -3.75 15.84
CA ALA A 207 -8.90 -3.71 14.77
C ALA A 207 -7.86 -2.57 14.91
N ASN A 208 -8.13 -1.54 15.73
CA ASN A 208 -7.20 -0.43 16.01
C ASN A 208 -6.43 -0.61 17.33
N ASN A 209 -6.57 -1.75 18.01
CA ASN A 209 -5.72 -2.06 19.17
C ASN A 209 -4.27 -2.29 18.73
N VAL A 210 -3.35 -2.23 19.68
CA VAL A 210 -1.93 -2.54 19.47
C VAL A 210 -1.82 -3.89 18.76
N PRO A 211 -1.09 -3.99 17.64
CA PRO A 211 -0.97 -5.24 16.90
C PRO A 211 -0.38 -6.33 17.79
N ASN A 212 -1.08 -7.48 17.89
CA ASN A 212 -0.55 -8.65 18.58
C ASN A 212 0.55 -9.28 17.72
N MET A 213 1.70 -9.57 18.32
CA MET A 213 2.80 -10.25 17.65
C MET A 213 2.75 -11.74 18.01
N GLU A 214 2.61 -12.59 17.00
CA GLU A 214 2.61 -14.04 17.15
C GLU A 214 3.71 -14.68 16.31
N LEU A 215 4.30 -15.76 16.83
CA LEU A 215 5.33 -16.52 16.12
C LEU A 215 4.67 -17.49 15.15
N LEU A 216 4.68 -17.16 13.85
CA LEU A 216 4.11 -18.01 12.81
C LEU A 216 5.01 -19.21 12.44
N VAL A 217 6.33 -18.99 12.37
CA VAL A 217 7.31 -20.00 11.94
C VAL A 217 8.68 -19.71 12.55
N GLY A 218 9.43 -20.77 12.87
CA GLY A 218 10.72 -20.69 13.53
C GLY A 218 10.69 -21.23 14.96
N THR A 219 11.81 -21.79 15.41
CA THR A 219 11.97 -22.34 16.77
C THR A 219 12.97 -21.54 17.62
N GLY A 220 13.56 -20.49 17.06
CA GLY A 220 14.72 -19.79 17.63
C GLY A 220 16.05 -20.55 17.50
N LYS A 221 16.04 -21.82 17.05
CA LYS A 221 17.25 -22.60 16.75
C LYS A 221 17.54 -22.58 15.25
N ARG A 222 18.84 -22.49 14.91
CA ARG A 222 19.30 -22.57 13.52
C ARG A 222 19.23 -24.01 13.02
N ARG A 223 18.55 -24.24 11.88
CA ARG A 223 18.54 -25.55 11.21
C ARG A 223 19.91 -25.90 10.60
N ARG A 224 20.10 -27.16 10.20
CA ARG A 224 21.26 -27.58 9.40
C ARG A 224 21.15 -27.11 7.94
N LEU A 225 22.29 -27.00 7.24
CA LEU A 225 22.36 -26.52 5.86
C LEU A 225 21.74 -27.50 4.85
N ASP A 226 21.90 -28.81 5.07
CA ASP A 226 21.35 -29.91 4.28
C ASP A 226 19.81 -30.00 4.32
N CYS A 227 19.18 -29.37 5.32
CA CYS A 227 17.72 -29.32 5.48
C CYS A 227 17.04 -30.71 5.49
N GLU A 228 17.69 -31.71 6.10
CA GLU A 228 17.10 -33.03 6.30
C GLU A 228 15.81 -32.92 7.13
N ASN A 229 14.68 -33.37 6.57
CA ASN A 229 13.34 -33.27 7.18
C ASN A 229 12.80 -31.83 7.36
N CYS A 230 13.08 -30.93 6.43
CA CYS A 230 12.48 -29.59 6.41
C CYS A 230 11.04 -29.54 5.86
N ASN A 231 10.52 -30.62 5.28
CA ASN A 231 9.18 -30.66 4.71
C ASN A 231 8.22 -31.38 5.66
N GLY A 232 7.04 -30.82 5.89
CA GLY A 232 6.08 -31.41 6.83
C GLY A 232 4.90 -30.51 7.15
N ILE A 233 4.06 -30.92 8.10
CA ILE A 233 2.96 -30.12 8.62
C ILE A 233 3.39 -29.52 9.95
N ALA A 234 3.44 -28.19 10.03
CA ALA A 234 3.58 -27.47 11.28
C ALA A 234 2.18 -27.34 11.91
N SER A 235 1.78 -28.33 12.73
CA SER A 235 0.58 -28.18 13.57
C SER A 235 0.92 -27.38 14.83
N GLU A 236 -0.04 -26.67 15.43
CA GLU A 236 0.15 -25.87 16.67
C GLU A 236 0.90 -26.62 17.79
N VAL A 237 0.75 -27.94 17.87
CA VAL A 237 1.39 -28.80 18.89
C VAL A 237 2.86 -29.15 18.52
N THR A 238 3.24 -29.04 17.24
CA THR A 238 4.57 -29.43 16.72
C THR A 238 5.45 -28.25 16.29
N VAL A 239 4.93 -27.01 16.25
CA VAL A 239 5.72 -25.81 15.89
C VAL A 239 6.93 -25.62 16.80
N PHE A 240 6.79 -25.91 18.10
CA PHE A 240 7.84 -25.69 19.10
C PHE A 240 8.84 -26.86 19.24
N MET A 241 8.58 -28.01 18.62
CA MET A 241 9.35 -29.24 18.87
C MET A 241 9.91 -29.91 17.61
N SER A 242 9.49 -29.51 16.41
CA SER A 242 9.96 -30.13 15.18
C SER A 242 11.10 -29.33 14.53
N ASN A 243 12.19 -30.00 14.15
CA ASN A 243 13.25 -29.42 13.32
C ASN A 243 12.71 -28.94 11.95
N MET A 244 11.50 -29.35 11.58
CA MET A 244 10.78 -28.94 10.36
C MET A 244 10.52 -27.44 10.32
N SER A 245 10.17 -26.78 11.43
CA SER A 245 9.89 -25.33 11.44
C SER A 245 11.14 -24.47 11.68
N ALA A 246 12.29 -25.09 11.97
CA ALA A 246 13.53 -24.36 12.21
C ALA A 246 14.00 -23.65 10.93
N LEU A 247 14.42 -22.40 11.08
CA LEU A 247 14.94 -21.56 10.00
C LEU A 247 16.46 -21.40 10.16
N PHE A 248 17.15 -21.09 9.08
CA PHE A 248 18.59 -20.82 9.11
C PHE A 248 18.89 -19.33 9.29
N ARG A 249 18.38 -18.52 8.35
CA ARG A 249 18.50 -17.05 8.30
C ARG A 249 17.48 -16.50 7.29
N PRO A 250 16.21 -16.27 7.68
CA PRO A 250 15.23 -15.67 6.79
C PRO A 250 15.66 -14.25 6.42
N SER A 251 15.60 -13.91 5.13
CA SER A 251 16.10 -12.65 4.59
C SER A 251 15.09 -11.88 3.74
N THR A 252 14.15 -12.60 3.12
CA THR A 252 13.11 -12.03 2.27
C THR A 252 11.83 -12.86 2.39
N LEU A 253 10.68 -12.21 2.18
CA LEU A 253 9.36 -12.79 2.27
C LEU A 253 8.55 -12.38 1.05
N ALA A 254 7.70 -13.27 0.56
CA ALA A 254 6.69 -12.96 -0.46
C ALA A 254 5.39 -13.71 -0.18
N HIS A 255 4.25 -13.06 -0.42
CA HIS A 255 2.94 -13.66 -0.15
C HIS A 255 2.36 -14.24 -1.45
N GLY A 256 1.88 -15.48 -1.39
CA GLY A 256 1.24 -16.18 -2.49
C GLY A 256 -0.23 -15.78 -2.66
N LEU A 257 -0.77 -15.98 -3.87
CA LEU A 257 -2.20 -15.75 -4.16
C LEU A 257 -3.14 -16.70 -3.39
N ASP A 258 -2.62 -17.84 -2.97
CA ASP A 258 -3.35 -18.87 -2.23
C ASP A 258 -3.27 -18.70 -0.70
N GLY A 259 -2.70 -17.59 -0.21
CA GLY A 259 -2.46 -17.37 1.21
C GLY A 259 -1.15 -17.98 1.74
N SER A 260 -0.35 -18.62 0.88
CA SER A 260 0.96 -19.14 1.30
C SER A 260 1.96 -18.00 1.59
N LEU A 261 2.90 -18.24 2.48
CA LEU A 261 4.06 -17.39 2.72
C LEU A 261 5.32 -18.06 2.16
N PHE A 262 5.97 -17.42 1.20
CA PHE A 262 7.29 -17.79 0.71
C PHE A 262 8.37 -17.10 1.55
N ILE A 263 9.37 -17.86 1.96
CA ILE A 263 10.41 -17.46 2.90
C ILE A 263 11.76 -17.77 2.26
N GLY A 264 12.55 -16.72 2.00
CA GLY A 264 13.94 -16.84 1.61
C GLY A 264 14.82 -17.16 2.81
N ASP A 265 14.90 -18.44 3.16
CA ASP A 265 15.63 -18.97 4.31
C ASP A 265 17.06 -19.37 3.92
N HIS A 266 17.88 -18.37 3.63
CA HIS A 266 19.28 -18.53 3.23
C HIS A 266 19.42 -19.45 1.99
N ASN A 267 19.95 -20.66 2.12
CA ASN A 267 20.16 -21.59 1.01
C ASN A 267 18.88 -22.31 0.53
N PHE A 268 17.73 -22.07 1.14
CA PHE A 268 16.45 -22.60 0.67
C PHE A 268 15.39 -21.52 0.58
N VAL A 269 14.59 -21.56 -0.46
CA VAL A 269 13.29 -20.88 -0.52
C VAL A 269 12.24 -21.87 -0.07
N ARG A 270 11.47 -21.49 0.95
CA ARG A 270 10.47 -22.36 1.61
C ARG A 270 9.09 -21.74 1.49
N ARG A 271 8.06 -22.57 1.36
CA ARG A 271 6.66 -22.16 1.29
C ARG A 271 5.91 -22.71 2.48
N LEU A 272 5.34 -21.84 3.29
CA LEU A 272 4.39 -22.15 4.36
C LEU A 272 2.98 -21.94 3.82
N LYS A 273 2.17 -23.00 3.76
CA LYS A 273 0.77 -22.93 3.34
C LYS A 273 -0.15 -22.55 4.51
N PRO A 274 -1.36 -22.03 4.25
CA PRO A 274 -2.35 -21.72 5.30
C PRO A 274 -2.73 -22.91 6.19
N ASN A 275 -2.61 -24.14 5.69
CA ASN A 275 -2.87 -25.36 6.46
C ASN A 275 -1.69 -25.78 7.38
N GLY A 276 -0.66 -24.93 7.50
CA GLY A 276 0.54 -25.21 8.29
C GLY A 276 1.60 -26.06 7.57
N GLN A 277 1.36 -26.52 6.34
CA GLN A 277 2.36 -27.31 5.62
C GLN A 277 3.55 -26.46 5.15
N ILE A 278 4.77 -26.88 5.48
CA ILE A 278 6.01 -26.25 5.00
C ILE A 278 6.67 -27.15 3.95
N LEU A 279 7.04 -26.56 2.81
CA LEU A 279 7.69 -27.24 1.69
C LEU A 279 8.90 -26.44 1.21
N SER A 280 9.96 -27.14 0.79
CA SER A 280 11.12 -26.54 0.15
C SER A 280 10.87 -26.41 -1.35
N VAL A 281 10.94 -25.18 -1.87
CA VAL A 281 10.58 -24.84 -3.25
C VAL A 281 11.82 -24.64 -4.12
N LEU A 282 12.89 -24.06 -3.59
CA LEU A 282 14.15 -23.93 -4.32
C LEU A 282 15.30 -24.18 -3.34
N SER A 283 16.32 -24.92 -3.78
CA SER A 283 17.61 -24.99 -3.08
C SER A 283 18.67 -24.21 -3.86
N LEU A 284 19.39 -23.35 -3.16
CA LEU A 284 20.46 -22.52 -3.69
C LEU A 284 21.82 -23.05 -3.26
N SER A 285 22.84 -22.83 -4.10
CA SER A 285 24.21 -23.12 -3.72
C SER A 285 24.73 -22.08 -2.71
N LEU A 286 25.75 -22.42 -1.93
CA LEU A 286 26.31 -21.48 -0.95
C LEU A 286 26.80 -20.16 -1.58
N PRO A 287 27.49 -20.16 -2.75
CA PRO A 287 27.85 -18.93 -3.44
C PRO A 287 26.66 -18.00 -3.68
N ASP A 288 25.50 -18.53 -4.08
CA ASP A 288 24.28 -17.75 -4.36
C ASP A 288 23.77 -16.98 -3.15
N THR A 289 24.11 -17.44 -1.95
CA THR A 289 23.68 -16.84 -0.68
C THR A 289 24.64 -15.79 -0.11
N THR A 290 25.75 -15.51 -0.81
CA THR A 290 26.75 -14.51 -0.40
C THR A 290 26.13 -13.12 -0.29
N TYR A 291 25.19 -12.80 -1.18
CA TYR A 291 24.42 -11.55 -1.18
C TYR A 291 22.94 -11.84 -0.94
N PRO A 292 22.18 -10.88 -0.38
CA PRO A 292 20.73 -11.01 -0.26
C PRO A 292 20.08 -11.15 -1.64
N TYR A 293 19.15 -12.09 -1.76
CA TYR A 293 18.22 -12.21 -2.87
C TYR A 293 16.84 -11.72 -2.43
N TYR A 294 16.00 -11.41 -3.42
CA TYR A 294 14.64 -10.93 -3.18
C TYR A 294 13.65 -11.83 -3.90
N LEU A 295 12.46 -11.96 -3.32
CA LEU A 295 11.36 -12.73 -3.86
C LEU A 295 10.22 -11.81 -4.27
N ALA A 296 9.56 -12.11 -5.37
CA ALA A 296 8.31 -11.47 -5.77
C ALA A 296 7.35 -12.50 -6.35
N VAL A 297 6.07 -12.38 -6.02
CA VAL A 297 5.02 -13.22 -6.57
C VAL A 297 4.22 -12.39 -7.57
N SER A 298 4.04 -12.93 -8.77
CA SER A 298 3.21 -12.33 -9.81
C SER A 298 1.73 -12.37 -9.39
N PRO A 299 1.00 -11.24 -9.44
CA PRO A 299 -0.42 -11.22 -9.10
C PRO A 299 -1.31 -11.81 -10.19
N ILE A 300 -0.78 -12.06 -11.39
CA ILE A 300 -1.53 -12.58 -12.54
C ILE A 300 -1.67 -14.11 -12.46
N ASP A 301 -0.54 -14.81 -12.29
CA ASP A 301 -0.45 -16.27 -12.37
C ASP A 301 0.09 -16.91 -11.09
N GLY A 302 0.51 -16.10 -10.11
CA GLY A 302 1.09 -16.56 -8.87
C GLY A 302 2.54 -17.01 -8.99
N SER A 303 3.18 -16.89 -10.16
CA SER A 303 4.57 -17.34 -10.34
C SER A 303 5.53 -16.59 -9.42
N LEU A 304 6.52 -17.32 -8.88
CA LEU A 304 7.52 -16.77 -7.97
C LEU A 304 8.80 -16.43 -8.75
N ALA A 305 9.26 -15.20 -8.64
CA ALA A 305 10.54 -14.73 -9.16
C ALA A 305 11.55 -14.54 -8.02
N ILE A 306 12.82 -14.85 -8.31
CA ILE A 306 13.97 -14.66 -7.42
C ILE A 306 15.09 -13.92 -8.14
N SER A 307 15.66 -12.90 -7.50
CA SER A 307 16.83 -12.17 -8.03
C SER A 307 18.12 -12.73 -7.47
N LEU A 308 19.08 -13.07 -8.33
CA LEU A 308 20.38 -13.60 -7.93
C LEU A 308 21.50 -12.67 -8.40
N PRO A 309 22.03 -11.80 -7.50
CA PRO A 309 22.98 -10.76 -7.87
C PRO A 309 24.29 -11.27 -8.48
N LEU A 310 24.73 -12.48 -8.09
CA LEU A 310 25.96 -13.09 -8.60
C LEU A 310 25.78 -13.78 -9.95
N HIS A 311 24.61 -14.36 -10.20
CA HIS A 311 24.28 -14.92 -11.51
C HIS A 311 23.95 -13.86 -12.55
N LYS A 312 23.77 -12.59 -12.16
CA LYS A 312 23.28 -11.53 -13.07
C LYS A 312 21.94 -11.92 -13.71
N GLN A 313 21.13 -12.64 -12.95
CA GLN A 313 19.91 -13.25 -13.43
C GLN A 313 18.75 -13.06 -12.46
N ILE A 314 17.57 -13.11 -13.03
CA ILE A 314 16.31 -13.29 -12.33
C ILE A 314 15.79 -14.64 -12.79
N TRP A 315 15.49 -15.51 -11.84
CA TRP A 315 14.89 -16.81 -12.12
C TRP A 315 13.40 -16.79 -11.79
N LYS A 316 12.63 -17.52 -12.56
CA LYS A 316 11.24 -17.85 -12.27
C LYS A 316 11.17 -19.30 -11.81
N ILE A 317 10.43 -19.55 -10.74
CA ILE A 317 10.24 -20.89 -10.18
C ILE A 317 9.19 -21.64 -11.01
N THR A 318 9.50 -22.86 -11.43
CA THR A 318 8.62 -23.64 -12.33
C THR A 318 7.49 -24.35 -11.58
N SER A 319 7.73 -24.84 -10.37
CA SER A 319 6.70 -25.49 -9.53
C SER A 319 6.78 -25.04 -8.07
N HIS A 320 5.63 -24.79 -7.42
CA HIS A 320 5.59 -24.49 -5.98
C HIS A 320 5.52 -25.75 -5.09
N SER A 321 5.61 -26.95 -5.69
CA SER A 321 5.70 -28.24 -5.00
C SER A 321 6.62 -29.18 -5.81
N PRO A 322 7.93 -28.85 -5.93
CA PRO A 322 8.84 -29.61 -6.77
C PRO A 322 9.19 -30.97 -6.16
N THR A 323 9.55 -31.93 -7.03
CA THR A 323 10.21 -33.18 -6.63
C THR A 323 11.70 -32.97 -6.37
N ASP A 324 12.35 -32.15 -7.20
CA ASP A 324 13.75 -31.73 -7.04
C ASP A 324 13.83 -30.20 -6.89
N PRO A 325 14.05 -29.67 -5.67
CA PRO A 325 14.21 -28.24 -5.45
C PRO A 325 15.48 -27.62 -6.09
N ALA A 326 16.48 -28.40 -6.52
CA ALA A 326 17.72 -27.85 -7.06
C ALA A 326 17.57 -27.37 -8.51
N SER A 327 16.77 -28.07 -9.31
CA SER A 327 16.54 -27.76 -10.73
C SER A 327 15.21 -27.05 -11.02
N ASN A 328 14.52 -26.56 -9.98
CA ASN A 328 13.18 -26.01 -10.06
C ASN A 328 13.12 -24.52 -10.50
N HIS A 329 13.77 -24.17 -11.60
CA HIS A 329 13.82 -22.79 -12.08
C HIS A 329 13.99 -22.68 -13.60
N GLU A 330 13.59 -21.53 -14.14
CA GLU A 330 13.87 -21.06 -15.49
C GLU A 330 14.43 -19.63 -15.43
N VAL A 331 15.27 -19.23 -16.40
CA VAL A 331 15.78 -17.85 -16.46
C VAL A 331 14.68 -16.94 -16.99
N LEU A 332 14.29 -15.95 -16.18
CA LEU A 332 13.31 -14.92 -16.55
C LEU A 332 13.98 -13.72 -17.21
N ALA A 333 15.17 -13.33 -16.73
CA ALA A 333 15.96 -12.25 -17.29
C ALA A 333 17.44 -12.40 -16.94
N GLY A 334 18.33 -11.89 -17.81
CA GLY A 334 19.77 -11.93 -17.61
C GLY A 334 20.47 -13.03 -18.42
N ASP A 335 21.42 -12.63 -19.27
CA ASP A 335 22.27 -13.57 -20.04
C ASP A 335 23.39 -14.21 -19.21
N GLY A 336 23.54 -13.80 -17.94
CA GLY A 336 24.58 -14.25 -17.02
C GLY A 336 25.87 -13.44 -17.06
N THR A 337 25.97 -12.45 -17.96
CA THR A 337 27.11 -11.55 -18.06
C THR A 337 26.81 -10.20 -17.42
N ALA A 338 27.85 -9.57 -16.85
CA ALA A 338 27.71 -8.28 -16.19
C ALA A 338 27.69 -7.15 -17.23
N CYS A 339 26.73 -6.24 -17.12
CA CYS A 339 26.75 -5.07 -17.97
C CYS A 339 28.02 -4.22 -17.71
N PRO A 340 28.79 -3.85 -18.74
CA PRO A 340 30.10 -3.20 -18.58
C PRO A 340 30.02 -1.79 -17.98
N SER A 341 28.93 -1.05 -18.22
CA SER A 341 28.74 0.30 -17.68
C SER A 341 27.27 0.57 -17.35
N ALA A 342 27.01 1.31 -16.27
CA ALA A 342 25.67 1.83 -15.99
C ALA A 342 25.28 3.02 -16.87
N ALA A 343 26.04 3.35 -17.92
CA ALA A 343 25.64 4.23 -19.01
C ALA A 343 25.15 3.48 -20.27
N ASP A 344 25.44 2.19 -20.42
CA ASP A 344 25.07 1.42 -21.63
C ASP A 344 23.62 0.94 -21.58
N ALA A 345 22.99 0.74 -22.73
CA ALA A 345 21.61 0.23 -22.77
C ALA A 345 21.44 -1.15 -22.09
N CYS A 346 22.52 -1.95 -21.97
CA CYS A 346 22.51 -3.26 -21.32
C CYS A 346 21.32 -4.16 -21.76
N GLY A 347 20.94 -4.12 -23.04
CA GLY A 347 19.79 -4.86 -23.58
C GLY A 347 18.43 -4.15 -23.48
N ASP A 348 18.38 -2.88 -23.04
CA ASP A 348 17.14 -2.10 -23.01
C ASP A 348 16.48 -2.01 -24.39
N GLY A 349 15.16 -2.21 -24.43
CA GLY A 349 14.34 -2.25 -25.63
C GLY A 349 14.26 -3.64 -26.30
N GLY A 350 15.01 -4.62 -25.80
CA GLY A 350 15.01 -6.00 -26.30
C GLY A 350 14.50 -7.04 -25.28
N PRO A 351 14.58 -8.34 -25.63
CA PRO A 351 14.19 -9.43 -24.74
C PRO A 351 15.01 -9.43 -23.44
N ALA A 352 14.32 -9.58 -22.30
CA ALA A 352 14.92 -9.55 -20.97
C ALA A 352 15.89 -10.72 -20.73
N ILE A 353 15.69 -11.86 -21.39
CA ILE A 353 16.57 -13.04 -21.31
C ILE A 353 17.94 -12.78 -21.92
N ASP A 354 18.03 -11.92 -22.94
CA ASP A 354 19.27 -11.56 -23.63
C ASP A 354 19.92 -10.31 -23.03
N ALA A 355 19.28 -9.69 -22.05
CA ALA A 355 19.76 -8.47 -21.43
C ALA A 355 20.85 -8.76 -20.40
N GLN A 356 21.75 -7.79 -20.22
CA GLN A 356 22.81 -7.87 -19.23
C GLN A 356 22.34 -7.17 -17.96
N LEU A 357 22.34 -7.89 -16.83
CA LEU A 357 22.04 -7.31 -15.52
C LEU A 357 23.34 -6.99 -14.78
N PHE A 358 23.36 -5.93 -13.98
CA PHE A 358 24.55 -5.54 -13.23
C PHE A 358 24.57 -6.15 -11.83
N PHE A 359 23.52 -5.92 -11.05
CA PHE A 359 23.34 -6.40 -9.68
C PHE A 359 21.86 -6.34 -9.29
N PRO A 360 21.03 -7.30 -9.78
CA PRO A 360 19.60 -7.32 -9.51
C PRO A 360 19.33 -7.54 -8.02
N LYS A 361 18.50 -6.70 -7.42
CA LYS A 361 18.14 -6.69 -5.99
C LYS A 361 16.63 -6.85 -5.84
N GLY A 362 15.92 -5.83 -5.35
CA GLY A 362 14.48 -5.87 -5.14
C GLY A 362 13.71 -6.24 -6.39
N LEU A 363 12.58 -6.91 -6.18
CA LEU A 363 11.63 -7.33 -7.21
C LEU A 363 10.22 -6.98 -6.75
N ALA A 364 9.35 -6.54 -7.65
CA ALA A 364 7.92 -6.49 -7.42
C ALA A 364 7.16 -6.40 -8.74
N TYR A 365 5.99 -7.01 -8.78
CA TYR A 365 5.07 -6.96 -9.91
C TYR A 365 4.02 -5.87 -9.72
N ASP A 366 3.62 -5.21 -10.82
CA ASP A 366 2.39 -4.42 -10.84
C ASP A 366 1.14 -5.25 -11.17
N ALA A 367 -0.02 -4.59 -11.24
CA ALA A 367 -1.30 -5.25 -11.46
C ALA A 367 -1.46 -5.77 -12.89
N GLU A 368 -0.69 -5.21 -13.83
CA GLU A 368 -0.64 -5.60 -15.23
C GLU A 368 0.30 -6.80 -15.46
N GLY A 369 1.23 -7.05 -14.53
CA GLY A 369 2.18 -8.14 -14.58
C GLY A 369 3.59 -7.73 -15.01
N ASP A 370 3.87 -6.42 -15.14
CA ASP A 370 5.22 -5.93 -15.37
C ASP A 370 6.07 -6.16 -14.10
N LEU A 371 7.29 -6.66 -14.25
CA LEU A 371 8.24 -6.88 -13.16
C LEU A 371 9.22 -5.71 -13.05
N TYR A 372 9.21 -5.03 -11.91
CA TYR A 372 10.16 -3.99 -11.54
C TYR A 372 11.36 -4.61 -10.83
N VAL A 373 12.54 -4.12 -11.19
CA VAL A 373 13.83 -4.65 -10.72
C VAL A 373 14.74 -3.48 -10.35
N THR A 374 15.30 -3.49 -9.14
CA THR A 374 16.43 -2.60 -8.82
C THR A 374 17.73 -3.27 -9.25
N ASP A 375 18.34 -2.79 -10.32
CA ASP A 375 19.53 -3.39 -10.94
C ASP A 375 20.73 -2.44 -10.79
N GLY A 376 21.60 -2.70 -9.82
CA GLY A 376 22.70 -1.80 -9.48
C GLY A 376 22.19 -0.43 -8.99
N ARG A 377 22.30 0.59 -9.84
CA ARG A 377 21.80 1.97 -9.64
C ARG A 377 20.58 2.31 -10.50
N ARG A 378 20.00 1.32 -11.18
CA ARG A 378 18.89 1.52 -12.10
C ARG A 378 17.62 0.91 -11.56
N LEU A 379 16.50 1.49 -11.95
CA LEU A 379 15.21 0.81 -11.91
C LEU A 379 14.92 0.31 -13.32
N ARG A 380 14.70 -1.00 -13.48
CA ARG A 380 14.37 -1.63 -14.76
C ARG A 380 12.98 -2.26 -14.67
N VAL A 381 12.31 -2.34 -15.81
CA VAL A 381 10.99 -2.95 -15.95
C VAL A 381 11.05 -4.00 -17.04
N ILE A 382 10.56 -5.19 -16.73
CA ILE A 382 10.34 -6.26 -17.67
C ILE A 382 8.83 -6.33 -17.91
N ASP A 383 8.40 -6.06 -19.13
CA ASP A 383 6.98 -6.10 -19.48
C ASP A 383 6.47 -7.53 -19.64
N VAL A 384 5.14 -7.70 -19.70
CA VAL A 384 4.49 -9.00 -19.93
C VAL A 384 4.85 -9.67 -21.26
N SER A 385 5.40 -8.92 -22.22
CA SER A 385 5.90 -9.48 -23.49
C SER A 385 7.34 -9.99 -23.37
N GLY A 386 7.97 -9.80 -22.20
CA GLY A 386 9.33 -10.22 -21.90
C GLY A 386 10.40 -9.23 -22.34
N ASN A 387 10.07 -7.98 -22.64
CA ASN A 387 11.08 -6.96 -22.98
C ASN A 387 11.51 -6.17 -21.75
N ILE A 388 12.80 -5.82 -21.67
CA ILE A 388 13.34 -5.01 -20.58
C ILE A 388 13.60 -3.56 -20.99
N ARG A 389 13.41 -2.63 -20.08
CA ARG A 389 13.83 -1.23 -20.24
C ARG A 389 14.15 -0.56 -18.90
N SER A 390 15.03 0.43 -18.91
CA SER A 390 15.31 1.27 -17.73
C SER A 390 14.29 2.39 -17.56
N ILE A 391 14.10 2.81 -16.31
CA ILE A 391 13.31 3.95 -15.88
C ILE A 391 14.19 4.83 -14.98
N GLY A 392 14.13 6.14 -15.19
CA GLY A 392 14.95 7.09 -14.45
C GLY A 392 16.09 7.64 -15.29
N ASP A 393 16.96 8.39 -14.63
CA ASP A 393 18.23 8.84 -15.18
C ASP A 393 19.35 7.86 -14.79
N SER A 394 20.10 7.43 -15.79
CA SER A 394 21.27 6.54 -15.63
C SER A 394 22.59 7.31 -15.57
N SER A 395 22.56 8.66 -15.64
CA SER A 395 23.75 9.51 -15.58
C SER A 395 24.35 9.61 -14.17
N TYR A 396 25.67 9.81 -14.10
CA TYR A 396 26.46 9.76 -12.86
C TYR A 396 26.61 11.13 -12.17
N ASP A 397 26.09 12.22 -12.74
CA ASP A 397 26.60 13.58 -12.50
C ASP A 397 25.63 14.57 -11.84
N HIS A 398 24.48 14.13 -11.30
CA HIS A 398 23.58 15.05 -10.57
C HIS A 398 23.45 14.67 -9.09
N VAL A 399 23.40 15.70 -8.24
CA VAL A 399 23.04 15.53 -6.83
C VAL A 399 21.56 15.84 -6.73
N PRO A 400 20.71 14.94 -6.19
CA PRO A 400 19.30 15.22 -6.01
C PRO A 400 19.12 16.51 -5.19
N SER A 401 18.39 17.49 -5.74
CA SER A 401 18.01 18.68 -4.98
C SER A 401 17.00 18.28 -3.91
N CYS A 402 17.39 18.34 -2.63
CA CYS A 402 16.54 18.01 -1.48
C CYS A 402 15.34 18.95 -1.29
N ASP A 403 15.26 20.05 -2.04
CA ASP A 403 14.18 21.04 -1.91
C ASP A 403 12.88 20.62 -2.60
N ARG A 404 12.92 19.60 -3.49
CA ARG A 404 11.75 19.18 -4.26
C ARG A 404 11.26 17.82 -3.80
N THR A 405 10.04 17.79 -3.26
CA THR A 405 9.36 16.55 -2.92
C THR A 405 8.88 15.80 -4.14
N VAL A 406 8.59 16.46 -5.28
CA VAL A 406 8.08 15.82 -6.50
C VAL A 406 8.85 16.33 -7.74
N PHE A 407 9.26 15.43 -8.65
CA PHE A 407 10.07 15.74 -9.84
C PHE A 407 9.81 14.74 -11.00
N PRO A 408 10.15 15.07 -12.26
CA PRO A 408 9.92 14.15 -13.38
C PRO A 408 10.78 12.91 -13.26
N LEU A 409 10.25 11.78 -13.73
CA LEU A 409 10.92 10.49 -13.68
C LEU A 409 12.27 10.50 -14.41
N THR A 410 12.43 11.31 -15.45
CA THR A 410 13.71 11.52 -16.16
C THR A 410 14.80 12.17 -15.32
N ARG A 411 14.50 12.66 -14.11
CA ARG A 411 15.48 13.18 -13.13
C ARG A 411 15.66 12.26 -11.94
N LEU A 412 14.99 11.09 -11.92
CA LEU A 412 15.15 10.12 -10.85
C LEU A 412 16.52 9.47 -10.95
N GLN A 413 17.39 9.80 -10.00
CA GLN A 413 18.69 9.16 -9.84
C GLN A 413 18.71 8.34 -8.57
N LEU A 414 19.17 7.09 -8.69
CA LEU A 414 19.27 6.17 -7.57
C LEU A 414 20.74 5.89 -7.27
N HIS A 415 21.11 5.90 -6.00
CA HIS A 415 22.50 5.68 -5.57
C HIS A 415 22.76 4.24 -5.14
N TRP A 416 21.89 3.70 -4.29
CA TRP A 416 21.93 2.34 -3.77
C TRP A 416 20.52 1.79 -3.49
N PRO A 417 19.68 1.65 -4.55
CA PRO A 417 18.33 1.12 -4.41
C PRO A 417 18.39 -0.35 -3.98
N THR A 418 17.64 -0.74 -2.95
CA THR A 418 17.68 -2.10 -2.39
C THR A 418 16.34 -2.79 -2.60
N SER A 419 15.41 -2.61 -1.67
CA SER A 419 14.07 -3.17 -1.74
C SER A 419 13.15 -2.29 -2.60
N LEU A 420 12.15 -2.92 -3.20
CA LEU A 420 11.08 -2.22 -3.90
C LEU A 420 9.74 -2.91 -3.65
N SER A 421 8.64 -2.18 -3.76
CA SER A 421 7.29 -2.72 -3.68
C SER A 421 6.34 -1.96 -4.59
N VAL A 422 5.24 -2.59 -5.01
CA VAL A 422 4.20 -1.94 -5.81
C VAL A 422 2.89 -1.95 -5.03
N HIS A 423 2.24 -0.79 -4.97
CA HIS A 423 0.89 -0.68 -4.47
C HIS A 423 -0.09 -0.99 -5.61
N LEU A 424 -0.49 -2.27 -5.73
CA LEU A 424 -1.32 -2.78 -6.82
C LEU A 424 -2.56 -1.92 -7.15
N PRO A 425 -3.33 -1.39 -6.17
CA PRO A 425 -4.52 -0.60 -6.49
C PRO A 425 -4.24 0.75 -7.18
N THR A 426 -3.07 1.35 -6.98
CA THR A 426 -2.71 2.64 -7.60
C THR A 426 -1.62 2.53 -8.65
N GLY A 427 -0.90 1.41 -8.72
CA GLY A 427 0.26 1.23 -9.59
C GLY A 427 1.51 2.00 -9.15
N TYR A 428 1.53 2.57 -7.94
CA TYR A 428 2.71 3.28 -7.44
C TYR A 428 3.82 2.31 -7.08
N VAL A 429 5.03 2.61 -7.55
CA VAL A 429 6.24 1.85 -7.23
C VAL A 429 6.99 2.57 -6.13
N PHE A 430 7.28 1.87 -5.04
CA PHE A 430 8.07 2.38 -3.93
C PHE A 430 9.46 1.79 -4.00
N VAL A 431 10.49 2.63 -3.95
CA VAL A 431 11.89 2.21 -4.02
C VAL A 431 12.61 2.73 -2.78
N LEU A 432 13.23 1.80 -2.04
CA LEU A 432 14.12 2.14 -0.93
C LEU A 432 15.54 2.32 -1.47
N ASP A 433 16.01 3.56 -1.49
CA ASP A 433 17.37 3.89 -1.87
C ASP A 433 18.15 4.44 -0.67
N SER A 434 19.09 3.64 -0.17
CA SER A 434 19.89 3.96 1.01
C SER A 434 19.03 4.29 2.23
N ASN A 435 18.70 5.57 2.41
CA ASN A 435 17.90 6.12 3.49
C ASN A 435 16.73 6.98 2.99
N VAL A 436 16.34 6.85 1.72
CA VAL A 436 15.25 7.61 1.10
C VAL A 436 14.25 6.64 0.49
N VAL A 437 12.96 6.90 0.69
CA VAL A 437 11.88 6.17 0.03
C VAL A 437 11.31 7.05 -1.07
N TYR A 438 11.45 6.59 -2.31
CA TYR A 438 10.83 7.20 -3.47
C TYR A 438 9.49 6.53 -3.76
N GLN A 439 8.48 7.32 -4.16
CA GLN A 439 7.23 6.86 -4.77
C GLN A 439 7.22 7.28 -6.23
N ILE A 440 7.02 6.34 -7.13
CA ILE A 440 7.08 6.55 -8.57
C ILE A 440 5.67 6.33 -9.14
N ASP A 441 5.17 7.34 -9.84
CA ASP A 441 3.95 7.29 -10.65
C ASP A 441 4.35 7.22 -12.13
N ARG A 442 4.25 6.02 -12.70
CA ARG A 442 4.51 5.79 -14.12
C ARG A 442 3.46 6.36 -15.05
N GLN A 443 2.22 6.56 -14.61
CA GLN A 443 1.18 7.10 -15.47
C GLN A 443 1.38 8.60 -15.72
N GLN A 444 2.03 9.28 -14.78
CA GLN A 444 2.32 10.71 -14.86
C GLN A 444 3.79 11.01 -15.16
N ASP A 445 4.64 9.99 -15.28
CA ASP A 445 6.10 10.13 -15.40
C ASP A 445 6.70 11.03 -14.30
N MET A 446 6.28 10.80 -13.05
CA MET A 446 6.73 11.57 -11.88
C MET A 446 7.27 10.65 -10.77
N ALA A 447 8.16 11.19 -9.95
CA ALA A 447 8.63 10.58 -8.71
C ALA A 447 8.52 11.59 -7.55
N GLU A 448 8.24 11.08 -6.35
CA GLU A 448 8.12 11.83 -5.10
C GLU A 448 9.06 11.24 -4.03
N ILE A 449 9.76 12.09 -3.27
CA ILE A 449 10.43 11.69 -2.03
C ILE A 449 9.38 11.66 -0.93
N LEU A 450 9.03 10.47 -0.46
CA LEU A 450 8.04 10.31 0.60
C LEU A 450 8.61 10.49 1.99
N GLN A 451 9.81 9.97 2.22
CA GLN A 451 10.39 9.92 3.55
C GLN A 451 11.91 9.82 3.48
N PHE A 452 12.57 10.61 4.34
CA PHE A 452 13.94 10.37 4.76
C PHE A 452 13.93 9.48 5.99
N ILE A 453 14.62 8.35 5.92
CA ILE A 453 14.87 7.46 7.03
C ILE A 453 16.12 7.96 7.73
N ASP A 454 15.94 8.81 8.75
CA ASP A 454 17.05 9.19 9.60
C ASP A 454 17.64 7.93 10.24
N LYS A 455 18.96 7.75 10.11
CA LYS A 455 19.65 6.78 10.97
C LYS A 455 19.36 7.21 12.41
N PRO A 456 18.94 6.29 13.31
CA PRO A 456 18.82 6.65 14.71
C PRO A 456 20.16 7.23 15.14
N SER A 457 20.16 8.52 15.51
CA SER A 457 21.34 9.13 16.08
C SER A 457 21.70 8.25 17.27
N SER A 458 22.87 7.61 17.23
CA SER A 458 23.49 7.10 18.44
C SER A 458 23.70 8.30 19.34
N ARG A 459 22.69 8.65 20.15
CA ARG A 459 22.91 9.47 21.33
C ARG A 459 23.83 8.65 22.21
N SER A 460 25.11 8.96 22.07
CA SER A 460 26.14 8.79 23.08
C SER A 460 25.54 9.04 24.45
N GLY A 461 25.88 8.15 25.39
CA GLY A 461 25.33 8.15 26.73
C GLY A 461 25.48 9.48 27.46
N ALA A 462 24.58 9.65 28.43
CA ALA A 462 24.83 10.34 29.68
C ALA A 462 24.46 9.37 30.79
#